data_AF-A0A1G1ISZ9-F1
#
_entry.id   AF-A0A1G1ISZ9-F1
#
_cell.length_a   1.000
_cell.length_b   1.000
_cell.length_c   1.000
_cell.angle_alpha   90.00
_cell.angle_beta   90.00
_cell.angle_gamma   90.00
#
_symmetry.space_group_name_H-M   'P 1'
#
loop_
_entity.id
_entity.type
_entity.pdbx_description
1 polymer ?
#
loop_
_entity_poly.entity_id
_entity_poly.type
_entity_poly.pdbx_seq_one_letter_code
_entity_poly.pdbx_strand_id
1 'polypeptide(L)'
;MKLEVVFCKKGALRYISHLDIVRLFQRAIRRASLAVSLSQGFTPHYKIGFSDALKLGVESEGEKAVFTIDNWMDPGEFKNRINEKLPEGIKVLECKKRF
;
A
#
# COMPACT_ATOMS: atom_id res chain seq x y z
N MET A 1 -11.87 -6.84 7.12
CA MET A 1 -10.67 -7.12 7.94
C MET A 1 -9.56 -6.13 7.62
N LYS A 2 -8.53 -5.96 8.47
CA LYS A 2 -7.40 -5.06 8.19
C LYS A 2 -6.06 -5.79 8.13
N LEU A 3 -5.25 -5.45 7.13
CA LEU A 3 -3.84 -5.79 7.04
C LEU A 3 -3.01 -4.53 7.26
N GLU A 4 -1.98 -4.62 8.08
CA GLU A 4 -0.98 -3.57 8.24
C GLU A 4 0.28 -3.97 7.48
N VAL A 5 0.78 -3.05 6.64
CA VAL A 5 2.02 -3.23 5.91
C VAL A 5 3.04 -2.19 6.31
N VAL A 6 4.30 -2.58 6.25
CA VAL A 6 5.45 -1.69 6.29
C VAL A 6 6.10 -1.69 4.91
N PHE A 7 6.33 -0.53 4.33
CA PHE A 7 6.97 -0.41 3.03
C PHE A 7 8.13 0.60 3.06
N CYS A 8 9.08 0.39 2.16
CA CYS A 8 10.14 1.35 1.91
C CYS A 8 9.82 2.24 0.71
N LYS A 9 10.42 3.43 0.71
CA LYS A 9 10.41 4.40 -0.38
C LYS A 9 11.84 4.93 -0.57
N LYS A 10 12.45 4.66 -1.72
CA LYS A 10 13.86 4.95 -2.03
C LYS A 10 14.03 5.48 -3.46
N GLY A 11 15.21 6.02 -3.74
CA GLY A 11 15.61 6.46 -5.07
C GLY A 11 14.72 7.60 -5.59
N ALA A 12 14.39 7.55 -6.89
CA ALA A 12 13.57 8.58 -7.53
C ALA A 12 12.18 8.75 -6.88
N LEU A 13 11.64 7.71 -6.25
CA LEU A 13 10.33 7.76 -5.59
C LEU A 13 10.35 8.55 -4.27
N ARG A 14 11.50 9.02 -3.80
CA ARG A 14 11.53 9.97 -2.67
C ARG A 14 10.89 11.33 -3.02
N TYR A 15 10.77 11.65 -4.31
CA TYR A 15 10.25 12.94 -4.80
C TYR A 15 8.76 12.92 -5.16
N ILE A 16 8.09 11.77 -5.08
CA ILE A 16 6.65 11.70 -5.38
C ILE A 16 5.82 12.13 -4.17
N SER A 17 4.68 12.76 -4.45
CA SER A 17 3.78 13.25 -3.41
C SER A 17 3.07 12.08 -2.70
N HIS A 18 2.51 12.36 -1.51
CA HIS A 18 1.66 11.40 -0.82
C HIS A 18 0.49 10.92 -1.69
N LEU A 19 -0.12 11.82 -2.49
CA LEU A 19 -1.21 11.46 -3.40
C LEU A 19 -0.76 10.49 -4.50
N ASP A 20 0.47 10.64 -4.99
CA ASP A 20 1.04 9.73 -5.97
C ASP A 20 1.33 8.36 -5.37
N ILE A 21 1.76 8.30 -4.10
CA ILE A 21 1.87 7.05 -3.34
C ILE A 21 0.50 6.36 -3.24
N VAL A 22 -0.55 7.11 -2.85
CA VAL A 22 -1.92 6.58 -2.79
C VAL A 22 -2.33 6.00 -4.15
N ARG A 23 -2.17 6.75 -5.24
CA ARG A 23 -2.50 6.31 -6.61
C ARG A 23 -1.67 5.10 -7.04
N LEU A 24 -0.40 5.06 -6.68
CA LEU A 24 0.51 3.95 -6.97
C LEU A 24 0.04 2.66 -6.29
N PHE A 25 -0.32 2.72 -5.01
CA PHE A 25 -0.88 1.57 -4.29
C PHE A 25 -2.22 1.14 -4.87
N GLN A 26 -3.12 2.08 -5.20
CA GLN A 26 -4.39 1.75 -5.86
C GLN A 26 -4.17 1.00 -7.18
N ARG A 27 -3.21 1.44 -8.00
CA ARG A 27 -2.84 0.76 -9.25
C ARG A 27 -2.22 -0.61 -8.99
N ALA A 28 -1.35 -0.74 -7.99
CA ALA A 28 -0.72 -2.01 -7.62
C ALA A 28 -1.75 -3.03 -7.13
N ILE A 29 -2.68 -2.63 -6.25
CA ILE A 29 -3.81 -3.45 -5.79
C ILE A 29 -4.61 -3.98 -6.98
N ARG A 30 -5.00 -3.08 -7.90
CA ARG A 30 -5.79 -3.45 -9.08
C ARG A 30 -5.04 -4.44 -9.97
N ARG A 31 -3.74 -4.21 -10.23
CA ARG A 31 -2.90 -5.11 -11.04
C ARG A 31 -2.60 -6.44 -10.38
N ALA A 32 -2.55 -6.47 -9.05
CA ALA A 32 -2.30 -7.67 -8.28
C ALA A 32 -3.59 -8.47 -8.01
N SER A 33 -4.75 -7.97 -8.44
CA SER A 33 -6.07 -8.54 -8.17
C SER A 33 -6.29 -8.84 -6.69
N LEU A 34 -5.94 -7.89 -5.83
CA LEU A 34 -6.10 -8.00 -4.38
C LEU A 34 -7.52 -7.57 -3.97
N ALA A 35 -8.14 -8.33 -3.07
CA ALA A 35 -9.50 -8.11 -2.58
C ALA A 35 -9.59 -6.98 -1.53
N VAL A 36 -9.03 -5.81 -1.84
CA VAL A 36 -9.10 -4.61 -0.99
C VAL A 36 -10.47 -3.97 -1.15
N SER A 37 -11.13 -3.72 -0.02
CA SER A 37 -12.47 -3.12 0.06
C SER A 37 -12.52 -1.74 -0.59
N LEU A 38 -13.63 -1.44 -1.26
CA LEU A 38 -13.93 -0.12 -1.80
C LEU A 38 -14.75 0.73 -0.82
N SER A 39 -14.61 2.05 -0.89
CA SER A 39 -15.50 3.00 -0.23
C SER A 39 -16.90 2.96 -0.84
N GLN A 40 -17.91 3.32 -0.04
CA GLN A 40 -19.34 3.22 -0.39
C GLN A 40 -19.92 4.56 -0.90
N GLY A 41 -19.09 5.41 -1.52
CA GLY A 41 -19.50 6.73 -2.02
C GLY A 41 -19.64 6.78 -3.54
N PHE A 42 -20.03 7.95 -4.06
CA PHE A 42 -20.19 8.20 -5.50
C PHE A 42 -18.89 8.01 -6.31
N THR A 43 -17.72 8.15 -5.67
CA THR A 43 -16.41 7.86 -6.27
C THR A 43 -15.70 6.77 -5.45
N PRO A 44 -15.91 5.48 -5.78
CA PRO A 44 -15.34 4.37 -5.03
C PRO A 44 -13.81 4.37 -5.17
N HIS A 45 -13.14 4.28 -4.03
CA HIS A 45 -11.70 4.18 -3.91
C HIS A 45 -11.34 3.07 -2.92
N TYR A 46 -10.20 2.43 -3.14
CA TYR A 46 -9.71 1.42 -2.21
C TYR A 46 -9.52 2.00 -0.81
N LYS A 47 -10.00 1.29 0.20
CA LYS A 47 -9.88 1.65 1.62
C LYS A 47 -8.46 1.39 2.12
N ILE A 48 -7.61 2.39 1.93
CA ILE A 48 -6.21 2.42 2.35
C ILE A 48 -6.03 3.58 3.32
N GLY A 49 -5.46 3.32 4.50
CA GLY A 49 -5.07 4.35 5.46
C GLY A 49 -3.56 4.39 5.63
N PHE A 50 -2.93 5.54 5.47
CA PHE A 50 -1.50 5.73 5.71
C PHE A 50 -1.30 6.39 7.07
N SER A 51 -0.28 5.97 7.82
CA SER A 51 -0.02 6.50 9.16
C SER A 51 0.58 7.90 9.11
N ASP A 52 1.77 8.04 8.51
CA ASP A 52 2.51 9.30 8.48
C ASP A 52 3.01 9.60 7.06
N ALA A 53 2.83 10.84 6.62
CA ALA A 53 3.42 11.32 5.37
C ALA A 53 4.84 11.85 5.66
N LEU A 54 5.83 11.29 4.99
CA LEU A 54 7.20 11.84 5.05
C LEU A 54 7.33 13.10 4.20
N LYS A 55 8.25 13.98 4.62
CA LYS A 55 8.65 15.13 3.82
C LYS A 55 9.19 14.66 2.46
N LEU A 56 8.88 15.41 1.41
CA LEU A 56 9.43 15.18 0.08
C LEU A 56 10.96 15.17 0.12
N GLY A 57 11.58 14.29 -0.67
CA GLY A 57 13.02 14.13 -0.73
C GLY A 57 13.62 13.18 0.30
N VAL A 58 12.81 12.63 1.22
CA VAL A 58 13.27 11.72 2.27
C VAL A 58 13.02 10.26 1.87
N GLU A 59 14.07 9.44 1.99
CA GLU A 59 13.95 7.98 1.90
C GLU A 59 13.48 7.39 3.22
N SER A 60 12.78 6.26 3.15
CA SER A 60 12.31 5.56 4.34
C SER A 60 12.21 4.06 4.13
N GLU A 61 12.33 3.34 5.22
CA GLU A 61 12.15 1.89 5.30
C GLU A 61 11.00 1.49 6.24
N GLY A 62 10.22 2.46 6.71
CA GLY A 62 9.27 2.27 7.81
C GLY A 62 7.89 2.88 7.58
N GLU A 63 7.54 3.25 6.35
CA GLU A 63 6.22 3.83 6.08
C GLU A 63 5.13 2.76 6.30
N LYS A 64 4.08 3.13 7.02
CA LYS A 64 2.99 2.21 7.38
C LYS A 64 1.72 2.52 6.62
N ALA A 65 1.08 1.48 6.11
CA ALA A 65 -0.24 1.56 5.50
C ALA A 65 -1.14 0.42 5.97
N VAL A 66 -2.44 0.69 6.07
CA VAL A 66 -3.47 -0.24 6.50
C VAL A 66 -4.47 -0.43 5.37
N PHE A 67 -4.64 -1.67 4.94
CA PHE A 67 -5.57 -2.05 3.88
C PHE A 67 -6.77 -2.73 4.50
N THR A 68 -7.97 -2.29 4.14
CA THR A 68 -9.18 -3.02 4.48
C THR A 68 -9.46 -4.03 3.37
N ILE A 69 -9.62 -5.31 3.72
CA ILE A 69 -9.90 -6.37 2.76
C ILE A 69 -11.24 -7.05 3.07
N ASP A 70 -11.96 -7.43 2.02
CA ASP A 70 -13.30 -8.03 2.09
C ASP A 70 -13.23 -9.52 2.47
N ASN A 71 -12.27 -10.25 1.92
CA ASN A 71 -12.04 -11.67 2.18
C ASN A 71 -10.72 -11.90 2.89
N TRP A 72 -10.62 -13.00 3.68
CA TRP A 72 -9.35 -13.40 4.27
C TRP A 72 -8.33 -13.69 3.16
N MET A 73 -7.13 -13.14 3.33
CA MET A 73 -5.96 -13.40 2.50
C MET A 73 -4.77 -13.52 3.43
N ASP A 74 -3.89 -14.48 3.15
CA ASP A 74 -2.65 -14.64 3.90
C ASP A 74 -1.78 -13.36 3.77
N PRO A 75 -1.27 -12.79 4.87
CA PRO A 75 -0.41 -11.60 4.81
C PRO A 75 0.84 -11.78 3.93
N GLY A 76 1.42 -12.99 3.89
CA GLY A 76 2.55 -13.33 3.04
C GLY A 76 2.17 -13.35 1.56
N GLU A 77 1.03 -13.96 1.22
CA GLU A 77 0.48 -13.92 -0.15
C GLU A 77 0.23 -12.48 -0.61
N PHE A 78 -0.42 -11.66 0.23
CA PHE A 78 -0.69 -10.25 -0.06
C PHE A 78 0.61 -9.49 -0.35
N LYS A 79 1.63 -9.67 0.50
CA LYS A 79 2.95 -9.05 0.34
C LYS A 79 3.61 -9.46 -0.97
N ASN A 80 3.59 -10.73 -1.33
CA ASN A 80 4.24 -11.22 -2.54
C ASN A 80 3.56 -10.64 -3.79
N ARG A 81 2.23 -10.77 -3.89
CA ARG A 81 1.46 -10.32 -5.04
C ARG A 81 1.54 -8.81 -5.26
N ILE A 82 1.50 -8.01 -4.19
CA ILE A 82 1.59 -6.56 -4.33
C ILE A 82 3.00 -6.14 -4.77
N ASN A 83 4.05 -6.77 -4.22
CA ASN A 83 5.44 -6.47 -4.57
C ASN A 83 5.76 -6.74 -6.04
N GLU A 84 5.18 -7.79 -6.64
CA GLU A 84 5.32 -8.04 -8.08
C GLU A 84 4.80 -6.90 -8.96
N LYS A 85 3.89 -6.08 -8.43
CA LYS A 85 3.25 -4.99 -9.17
C LYS A 85 3.74 -3.61 -8.73
N LEU A 86 4.61 -3.52 -7.72
CA LEU A 86 5.20 -2.25 -7.30
C LEU A 86 6.43 -1.92 -8.16
N PRO A 87 6.63 -0.63 -8.51
CA PRO A 87 7.82 -0.23 -9.24
C PRO A 87 9.07 -0.27 -8.34
N GLU A 88 10.23 -0.23 -8.98
CA GLU A 88 11.50 -0.05 -8.28
C GLU A 88 11.48 1.19 -7.39
N GLY A 89 12.05 1.07 -6.19
CA GLY A 89 12.07 2.13 -5.18
C GLY A 89 10.90 2.08 -4.19
N ILE A 90 9.86 1.27 -4.40
CA ILE A 90 8.85 0.95 -3.38
C ILE A 90 8.75 -0.56 -3.20
N LYS A 91 8.87 -1.02 -1.94
CA LYS A 91 8.74 -2.44 -1.60
C LYS A 91 8.05 -2.61 -0.26
N VAL A 92 7.07 -3.51 -0.21
CA VAL A 92 6.47 -3.97 1.04
C VAL A 92 7.45 -4.91 1.73
N LEU A 93 7.95 -4.48 2.89
CA LEU A 93 8.90 -5.21 3.73
C LEU A 93 8.19 -6.17 4.66
N GLU A 94 7.06 -5.76 5.24
CA GLU A 94 6.28 -6.56 6.18
C GLU A 94 4.79 -6.43 5.89
N CYS A 95 4.04 -7.48 6.19
CA CYS A 95 2.60 -7.50 6.14
C CYS A 95 2.09 -8.40 7.26
N LYS A 96 1.17 -7.89 8.08
CA LYS A 96 0.58 -8.63 9.20
C LYS A 96 -0.91 -8.33 9.32
N LYS A 97 -1.64 -9.28 9.91
CA LYS A 97 -3.04 -9.04 10.30
C LYS A 97 -3.07 -8.00 11.41
N ARG A 98 -3.95 -7.01 11.27
CA ARG A 98 -4.26 -6.04 12.32
C ARG A 98 -5.55 -6.44 13.02
N PHE A 99 -5.47 -6.69 14.32
CA PHE A 99 -6.61 -7.00 15.19
C PHE A 99 -7.42 -5.73 15.49
#